data_AF-A0A8V5GBX4-F1
#
_entry.id   AF-A0A8V5GBX4-F1
#
_cell.length_a   1.000
_cell.length_b   1.000
_cell.length_c   1.000
_cell.angle_alpha   90.00
_cell.angle_beta   90.00
_cell.angle_gamma   90.00
#
_symmetry.space_group_name_H-M   'P 1'
#
loop_
_entity.id
_entity.type
_entity.pdbx_description
1 polymer ?
#
loop_
_entity_poly.entity_id
_entity_poly.type
_entity_poly.pdbx_seq_one_letter_code
_entity_poly.pdbx_strand_id
1 'polypeptide(L)'
;MSNTLALLLLCLIDGGWGPWSIWGECSRTCGGGVSSSIRHCDSPPCPSGARDFREKQCADFDNMPFRGKYYNWKPYTGGNGGVKPCALNCLAEGYNFYTERAPAVIDGTQCNADSLDICINGECKHVGCDNILGSDAKEDRCRVCGGDGSTCEAIEGFFNDSLPRGGMCIYAHSVAQFI
;
A
#
# COMPACT_ATOMS: atom_id res chain seq x y z
N MET A 1 36.02 5.42 28.07
CA MET A 1 34.81 5.61 28.90
C MET A 1 33.62 5.78 27.96
N SER A 2 32.69 4.84 28.08
CA SER A 2 31.35 4.71 27.48
C SER A 2 31.01 5.41 26.16
N ASN A 3 30.99 4.61 25.10
CA ASN A 3 30.33 4.90 23.83
C ASN A 3 28.85 4.45 23.90
N THR A 4 28.08 5.02 24.84
CA THR A 4 26.67 4.62 25.10
C THR A 4 25.64 5.47 24.34
N LEU A 5 25.99 6.04 23.18
CA LEU A 5 25.10 6.92 22.41
C LEU A 5 24.71 6.35 21.04
N ALA A 6 24.88 5.05 20.83
CA ALA A 6 24.64 4.40 19.53
C ALA A 6 23.47 3.40 19.49
N LEU A 7 22.52 3.41 20.45
CA LEU A 7 21.47 2.38 20.49
C LEU A 7 20.05 2.85 20.86
N LEU A 8 19.67 4.09 20.55
CA LEU A 8 18.31 4.60 20.85
C LEU A 8 17.65 5.38 19.70
N LEU A 9 18.06 5.13 18.45
CA LEU A 9 17.46 5.79 17.27
C LEU A 9 16.83 4.80 16.28
N LEU A 10 16.09 3.81 16.79
CA LEU A 10 15.21 2.98 15.98
C LEU A 10 13.77 3.15 16.50
N CYS A 11 13.00 4.00 15.80
CA CYS A 11 11.55 4.18 15.89
C CYS A 11 10.98 4.83 17.19
N LEU A 12 11.23 6.13 17.40
CA LEU A 12 10.63 6.96 18.48
C LEU A 12 9.46 7.84 18.00
N ILE A 13 8.80 7.48 16.90
CA ILE A 13 7.55 8.14 16.52
C ILE A 13 6.44 7.36 17.23
N ASP A 14 5.96 7.89 18.36
CA ASP A 14 4.72 7.41 18.93
C ASP A 14 3.61 7.59 17.89
N GLY A 15 2.95 6.48 17.54
CA GLY A 15 1.86 6.50 16.58
C GLY A 15 0.70 7.37 17.09
N GLY A 16 0.34 8.37 16.31
CA GLY A 16 -0.81 9.23 16.50
C GLY A 16 -1.97 8.83 15.58
N TRP A 17 -3.16 9.30 15.95
CA TRP A 17 -4.36 9.08 15.17
C TRP A 17 -4.36 9.96 13.91
N GLY A 18 -4.62 9.35 12.76
CA GLY A 18 -4.93 10.04 11.51
C GLY A 18 -6.32 10.70 11.51
N PRO A 19 -6.71 11.29 10.38
CA PRO A 19 -8.02 11.89 10.22
C PRO A 19 -9.14 10.85 10.37
N TRP A 20 -10.32 11.33 10.75
CA TRP A 20 -11.53 10.52 10.69
C TRP A 20 -11.93 10.24 9.24
N SER A 21 -12.40 9.01 8.98
CA SER A 21 -13.01 8.62 7.71
C SER A 21 -14.27 9.44 7.46
N ILE A 22 -14.80 9.33 6.23
CA ILE A 22 -16.16 9.77 5.97
C ILE A 22 -17.13 9.12 6.96
N TRP A 23 -18.13 9.87 7.38
CA TRP A 23 -19.19 9.33 8.22
C TRP A 23 -20.04 8.35 7.41
N GLY A 24 -20.30 7.18 7.98
CA GLY A 24 -21.21 6.22 7.38
C GLY A 24 -22.65 6.72 7.38
N GLU A 25 -23.47 6.12 6.52
CA GLU A 25 -24.91 6.38 6.49
C GLU A 25 -25.54 6.20 7.87
N CYS A 26 -26.55 7.01 8.17
CA CYS A 26 -27.29 6.85 9.41
C CYS A 26 -28.03 5.51 9.39
N SER A 27 -27.88 4.72 10.45
CA SER A 27 -28.59 3.44 10.63
C SER A 27 -30.12 3.55 10.51
N ARG A 28 -30.69 4.76 10.63
CA ARG A 28 -32.11 5.05 10.46
C ARG A 28 -32.32 6.42 9.82
N THR A 29 -33.39 6.55 9.04
CA THR A 29 -33.80 7.82 8.42
C THR A 29 -34.64 8.72 9.33
N CYS A 30 -35.25 8.18 10.40
CA CYS A 30 -36.01 8.94 11.39
C CYS A 30 -35.96 8.29 12.79
N GLY A 31 -36.43 9.02 13.83
CA GLY A 31 -36.57 8.49 15.19
C GLY A 31 -35.26 8.30 15.97
N GLY A 32 -34.17 8.94 15.53
CA GLY A 32 -32.83 8.82 16.12
C GLY A 32 -32.08 7.58 15.63
N GLY A 33 -30.87 7.77 15.11
CA GLY A 33 -30.00 6.72 14.61
C GLY A 33 -28.53 7.00 14.96
N VAL A 34 -27.70 5.98 14.74
CA VAL A 34 -26.24 6.02 14.89
C VAL A 34 -25.57 6.12 13.52
N SER A 35 -24.53 6.95 13.42
CA SER A 35 -23.56 6.97 12.32
C SER A 35 -22.16 6.72 12.90
N SER A 36 -21.28 6.09 12.12
CA SER A 36 -19.95 5.68 12.56
C SER A 36 -18.87 6.23 11.63
N SER A 37 -17.69 6.51 12.17
CA SER A 37 -16.48 6.87 11.45
C SER A 37 -15.29 6.11 12.06
N ILE A 38 -14.26 5.84 11.25
CA ILE A 38 -13.07 5.07 11.60
C ILE A 38 -11.85 5.99 11.47
N ARG A 39 -10.81 5.76 12.26
CA ARG A 39 -9.51 6.42 12.10
C ARG A 39 -8.39 5.43 12.39
N HIS A 40 -7.25 5.61 11.76
CA HIS A 40 -6.10 4.72 11.90
C HIS A 40 -4.98 5.37 12.71
N CYS A 41 -4.08 4.54 13.23
CA CYS A 41 -2.87 4.99 13.92
C CYS A 41 -1.72 5.06 12.90
N ASP A 42 -1.82 5.99 11.98
CA ASP A 42 -0.98 6.14 10.79
C ASP A 42 -0.35 7.54 10.68
N SER A 43 -0.50 8.38 11.71
CA SER A 43 0.01 9.75 11.73
C SER A 43 1.06 9.95 12.83
N PRO A 44 2.24 10.50 12.53
CA PRO A 44 2.71 10.88 11.21
C PRO A 44 3.03 9.66 10.34
N PRO A 45 3.07 9.82 9.01
CA PRO A 45 3.38 8.71 8.11
C PRO A 45 4.74 8.09 8.43
N CYS A 46 4.88 6.82 8.10
CA CYS A 46 6.16 6.12 8.21
C CYS A 46 7.25 6.89 7.43
N PRO A 47 8.48 6.99 7.98
CA PRO A 47 9.57 7.68 7.30
C PRO A 47 9.88 7.02 5.96
N SER A 48 10.37 7.80 5.00
CA SER A 48 10.76 7.30 3.68
C SER A 48 11.75 6.14 3.79
N GLY A 49 11.48 5.04 3.09
CA GLY A 49 12.29 3.82 3.15
C GLY A 49 11.99 2.92 4.35
N ALA A 50 10.99 3.24 5.18
CA ALA A 50 10.47 2.31 6.15
C ALA A 50 9.99 1.02 5.46
N ARG A 51 10.28 -0.12 6.09
CA ARG A 51 9.78 -1.43 5.63
C ARG A 51 8.27 -1.43 5.60
N ASP A 52 7.71 -1.96 4.51
CA ASP A 52 6.27 -2.08 4.34
C ASP A 52 5.66 -2.96 5.44
N PHE A 53 4.42 -2.65 5.82
CA PHE A 53 3.77 -3.32 6.94
C PHE A 53 3.37 -4.76 6.60
N ARG A 54 3.04 -5.05 5.33
CA ARG A 54 2.80 -6.42 4.86
C ARG A 54 4.11 -7.21 4.82
N GLU A 55 5.22 -6.57 4.45
CA GLU A 55 6.56 -7.19 4.51
C GLU A 55 6.96 -7.59 5.93
N LYS A 56 6.61 -6.78 6.94
CA LYS A 56 6.81 -7.15 8.35
C LYS A 56 6.03 -8.40 8.73
N GLN A 57 4.74 -8.45 8.40
CA GLN A 57 3.88 -9.60 8.68
C GLN A 57 4.37 -10.90 8.02
N CYS A 58 4.91 -10.86 6.81
CA CYS A 58 5.53 -12.05 6.19
C CYS A 58 6.83 -12.45 6.89
N ALA A 59 7.70 -11.48 7.20
CA ALA A 59 9.00 -11.75 7.81
C ALA A 59 8.91 -12.33 9.24
N ASP A 60 7.80 -12.12 9.95
CA ASP A 60 7.55 -12.76 11.24
C ASP A 60 7.59 -14.30 11.14
N PHE A 61 7.46 -14.86 9.93
CA PHE A 61 7.56 -16.28 9.65
C PHE A 61 8.94 -16.75 9.16
N ASP A 62 9.93 -15.86 9.00
CA ASP A 62 11.28 -16.23 8.50
C ASP A 62 11.96 -17.23 9.45
N ASN A 63 11.75 -17.04 10.75
CA ASN A 63 12.30 -17.90 11.80
C ASN A 63 11.38 -19.09 12.14
N MET A 64 10.30 -19.32 11.37
CA MET A 64 9.40 -20.45 11.56
C MET A 64 9.59 -21.48 10.44
N PRO A 65 9.88 -22.75 10.76
CA PRO A 65 10.12 -23.76 9.73
C PRO A 65 8.82 -24.08 8.98
N PHE A 66 8.89 -24.06 7.65
CA PHE A 66 7.85 -24.58 6.76
C PHE A 66 8.34 -25.88 6.14
N ARG A 67 7.66 -26.99 6.47
CA ARG A 67 8.06 -28.35 6.04
C ARG A 67 9.53 -28.68 6.37
N GLY A 68 9.99 -28.25 7.55
CA GLY A 68 11.34 -28.52 8.05
C GLY A 68 12.44 -27.65 7.45
N LYS A 69 12.10 -26.61 6.67
CA LYS A 69 13.04 -25.65 6.11
C LYS A 69 12.65 -24.22 6.46
N TYR A 70 13.64 -23.34 6.52
CA TYR A 70 13.43 -21.90 6.71
C TYR A 70 13.48 -21.20 5.35
N TYR A 71 12.73 -20.12 5.23
CA TYR A 71 12.60 -19.34 4.00
C TYR A 71 12.54 -17.86 4.39
N ASN A 72 13.04 -17.01 3.51
CA ASN A 72 12.75 -15.58 3.60
C ASN A 72 11.43 -15.32 2.88
N TRP A 73 10.48 -14.72 3.57
CA TRP A 73 9.12 -14.54 3.09
C TRP A 73 8.88 -13.11 2.61
N LYS A 74 8.32 -12.97 1.41
CA LYS A 74 7.93 -11.68 0.83
C LYS A 74 6.43 -11.64 0.56
N PRO A 75 5.78 -10.47 0.65
CA PRO A 75 4.37 -10.33 0.31
C PRO A 75 4.07 -10.80 -1.12
N TYR A 76 2.93 -11.47 -1.27
CA TYR A 76 2.39 -11.86 -2.56
C TYR A 76 0.95 -11.38 -2.68
N THR A 77 0.71 -10.36 -3.49
CA THR A 77 -0.64 -9.81 -3.75
C THR A 77 -1.29 -10.41 -4.99
N GLY A 78 -0.68 -11.43 -5.60
CA GLY A 78 -1.29 -12.21 -6.67
C GLY A 78 -1.32 -11.55 -8.05
N GLY A 79 -1.26 -10.22 -8.19
CA GLY A 79 -1.46 -9.56 -9.49
C GLY A 79 -2.75 -10.05 -10.16
N ASN A 80 -2.64 -10.60 -11.39
CA ASN A 80 -3.75 -11.25 -12.12
C ASN A 80 -4.19 -12.64 -11.58
N GLY A 81 -3.55 -13.14 -10.52
CA GLY A 81 -3.61 -14.52 -10.04
C GLY A 81 -4.72 -14.86 -9.05
N GLY A 82 -5.75 -14.01 -8.89
CA GLY A 82 -6.98 -14.36 -8.14
C GLY A 82 -6.80 -14.57 -6.64
N VAL A 83 -5.70 -14.09 -6.05
CA VAL A 83 -5.48 -14.17 -4.60
C VAL A 83 -6.30 -13.10 -3.89
N LYS A 84 -6.86 -13.41 -2.72
CA LYS A 84 -7.57 -12.44 -1.89
C LYS A 84 -6.60 -11.34 -1.43
N PRO A 85 -6.79 -10.06 -1.78
CA PRO A 85 -5.82 -9.00 -1.49
C PRO A 85 -5.55 -8.84 0.01
N CYS A 86 -6.56 -9.04 0.86
CA CYS A 86 -6.42 -8.88 2.30
C CYS A 86 -6.07 -10.15 3.06
N ALA A 87 -5.85 -11.28 2.38
CA ALA A 87 -5.23 -12.45 3.00
C ALA A 87 -3.71 -12.31 2.99
N LEU A 88 -3.03 -12.75 4.06
CA LEU A 88 -1.58 -12.69 4.15
C LEU A 88 -0.96 -13.84 3.36
N ASN A 89 -0.71 -13.59 2.08
CA ASN A 89 -0.01 -14.53 1.20
C ASN A 89 1.46 -14.15 1.13
N CYS A 90 2.33 -15.13 1.40
CA CYS A 90 3.78 -14.91 1.41
C CYS A 90 4.48 -15.87 0.45
N LEU A 91 5.25 -15.29 -0.47
CA LEU A 91 6.13 -15.95 -1.43
C LEU A 91 7.46 -16.28 -0.76
N ALA A 92 7.96 -17.50 -0.95
CA ALA A 92 9.31 -17.86 -0.54
C ALA A 92 10.33 -17.27 -1.52
N GLU A 93 11.16 -16.34 -1.07
CA GLU A 93 12.14 -15.66 -1.91
C GLU A 93 13.14 -16.65 -2.54
N GLY A 94 13.35 -16.54 -3.85
CA GLY A 94 14.18 -17.46 -4.62
C GLY A 94 13.49 -18.77 -5.01
N TYR A 95 12.20 -18.92 -4.71
CA TYR A 95 11.39 -20.09 -5.05
C TYR A 95 10.10 -19.70 -5.77
N ASN A 96 9.47 -20.67 -6.43
CA ASN A 96 8.26 -20.48 -7.23
C ASN A 96 6.97 -20.89 -6.49
N PHE A 97 6.93 -20.72 -5.16
CA PHE A 97 5.73 -21.06 -4.39
C PHE A 97 5.44 -20.01 -3.31
N TYR A 98 4.16 -19.76 -3.09
CA TYR A 98 3.65 -18.96 -1.98
C TYR A 98 2.73 -19.81 -1.10
N THR A 99 2.42 -19.31 0.09
CA THR A 99 1.42 -19.90 0.97
C THR A 99 0.64 -18.79 1.66
N GLU A 100 -0.65 -19.04 1.93
CA GLU A 100 -1.41 -18.24 2.87
C GLU A 100 -0.85 -18.50 4.28
N ARG A 101 -0.45 -17.44 4.96
CA ARG A 101 0.07 -17.47 6.35
C ARG A 101 -1.00 -17.06 7.36
N ALA A 102 -1.96 -16.24 6.93
CA ALA A 102 -3.11 -15.83 7.72
C ALA A 102 -4.30 -15.46 6.80
N PRO A 103 -5.55 -15.68 7.25
CA PRO A 103 -6.75 -15.37 6.47
C PRO A 103 -6.97 -13.86 6.28
N ALA A 104 -6.41 -13.04 7.17
CA ALA A 104 -6.45 -11.59 7.10
C ALA A 104 -5.09 -11.00 7.49
N VAL A 105 -4.66 -9.97 6.77
CA VAL A 105 -3.59 -9.06 7.19
C VAL A 105 -4.07 -8.17 8.34
N ILE A 106 -3.14 -7.56 9.06
CA ILE A 106 -3.46 -6.57 10.09
C ILE A 106 -4.16 -5.36 9.44
N ASP A 107 -5.21 -4.84 10.09
CA ASP A 107 -5.95 -3.68 9.61
C ASP A 107 -5.04 -2.47 9.36
N GLY A 108 -5.30 -1.76 8.27
CA GLY A 108 -4.45 -0.66 7.78
C GLY A 108 -3.35 -1.09 6.81
N THR A 109 -3.12 -2.39 6.62
CA THR A 109 -2.21 -2.88 5.56
C THR A 109 -2.79 -2.57 4.18
N GLN A 110 -2.01 -2.00 3.27
CA GLN A 110 -2.44 -1.78 1.88
C GLN A 110 -2.85 -3.09 1.20
N CYS A 111 -3.91 -3.05 0.40
CA CYS A 111 -4.41 -4.22 -0.32
C CYS A 111 -3.51 -4.61 -1.49
N ASN A 112 -3.14 -3.61 -2.30
CA ASN A 112 -2.39 -3.75 -3.54
C ASN A 112 -1.28 -2.68 -3.58
N ALA A 113 -0.21 -2.94 -4.34
CA ALA A 113 0.92 -2.02 -4.43
C ALA A 113 0.62 -0.71 -5.18
N ASP A 114 -0.37 -0.72 -6.07
CA ASP A 114 -0.70 0.41 -6.95
C ASP A 114 -1.92 1.23 -6.47
N SER A 115 -2.40 0.98 -5.25
CA SER A 115 -3.58 1.65 -4.69
C SER A 115 -3.33 2.10 -3.25
N LEU A 116 -3.95 3.22 -2.86
CA LEU A 116 -4.00 3.64 -1.45
C LEU A 116 -4.96 2.80 -0.60
N ASP A 117 -5.76 1.94 -1.24
CA ASP A 117 -6.75 1.11 -0.57
C ASP A 117 -6.13 0.21 0.50
N ILE A 118 -6.80 0.10 1.65
CA ILE A 118 -6.33 -0.63 2.83
C ILE A 118 -7.29 -1.73 3.25
N CYS A 119 -6.74 -2.74 3.92
CA CYS A 119 -7.51 -3.84 4.47
C CYS A 119 -8.11 -3.47 5.84
N ILE A 120 -9.41 -3.69 6.00
CA ILE A 120 -10.14 -3.51 7.26
C ILE A 120 -11.11 -4.68 7.43
N ASN A 121 -11.00 -5.41 8.54
CA ASN A 121 -11.80 -6.63 8.80
C ASN A 121 -11.69 -7.66 7.66
N GLY A 122 -10.53 -7.76 7.01
CA GLY A 122 -10.28 -8.69 5.90
C GLY A 122 -10.88 -8.27 4.56
N GLU A 123 -11.49 -7.08 4.45
CA GLU A 123 -11.99 -6.52 3.20
C GLU A 123 -11.15 -5.33 2.75
N CYS A 124 -10.99 -5.17 1.43
CA CYS A 124 -10.29 -4.03 0.88
C CYS A 124 -11.23 -2.81 0.81
N LYS A 125 -10.81 -1.68 1.40
CA LYS A 125 -11.59 -0.44 1.49
C LYS A 125 -10.87 0.69 0.77
N HIS A 126 -11.65 1.50 0.07
CA HIS A 126 -11.14 2.59 -0.75
C HIS A 126 -10.58 3.74 0.09
N VAL A 127 -9.42 4.27 -0.28
CA VAL A 127 -8.83 5.48 0.31
C VAL A 127 -8.57 6.49 -0.80
N GLY A 128 -9.06 7.72 -0.62
CA GLY A 128 -8.84 8.80 -1.57
C GLY A 128 -7.38 9.28 -1.56
N CYS A 129 -7.00 10.09 -2.57
CA CYS A 129 -5.65 10.67 -2.66
C CYS A 129 -5.30 11.61 -1.50
N ASP A 130 -6.30 12.02 -0.72
CA ASP A 130 -6.20 12.83 0.49
C ASP A 130 -5.90 11.98 1.74
N ASN A 131 -5.71 10.66 1.59
CA ASN A 131 -5.52 9.67 2.64
C ASN A 131 -6.73 9.51 3.57
N ILE A 132 -7.92 9.88 3.12
CA ILE A 132 -9.16 9.69 3.89
C ILE A 132 -9.88 8.44 3.39
N LEU A 133 -10.15 7.51 4.31
CA LEU A 133 -10.91 6.30 4.04
C LEU A 133 -12.33 6.67 3.56
N GLY A 134 -12.69 6.16 2.38
CA GLY A 134 -13.95 6.39 1.69
C GLY A 134 -14.07 7.77 1.03
N SER A 135 -13.01 8.57 0.98
CA SER A 135 -13.02 9.82 0.22
C SER A 135 -13.02 9.55 -1.29
N ASP A 136 -13.83 10.29 -2.04
CA ASP A 136 -13.87 10.26 -3.51
C ASP A 136 -12.78 11.13 -4.15
N ALA A 137 -11.87 11.70 -3.35
CA ALA A 137 -10.77 12.52 -3.84
C ALA A 137 -9.84 11.69 -4.75
N LYS A 138 -9.61 12.20 -5.96
CA LYS A 138 -8.77 11.57 -6.97
C LYS A 138 -7.62 12.47 -7.38
N GLU A 139 -6.53 11.84 -7.76
CA GLU A 139 -5.45 12.53 -8.45
C GLU A 139 -5.92 13.01 -9.83
N ASP A 140 -5.46 14.19 -10.22
CA ASP A 140 -5.57 14.66 -11.59
C ASP A 140 -4.49 14.02 -12.49
N ARG A 141 -4.44 14.43 -13.76
CA ARG A 141 -3.42 13.99 -14.73
C ARG A 141 -1.97 14.31 -14.31
N CYS A 142 -1.78 15.19 -13.33
CA CYS A 142 -0.50 15.64 -12.81
C CYS A 142 -0.14 14.94 -11.49
N ARG A 143 -0.91 13.93 -11.06
CA ARG A 143 -0.76 13.28 -9.74
C ARG A 143 -0.93 14.25 -8.58
N VAL A 144 -1.68 15.32 -8.78
CA VAL A 144 -2.07 16.25 -7.72
C VAL A 144 -3.45 15.88 -7.23
N CYS A 145 -3.57 15.60 -5.94
CA CYS A 145 -4.84 15.26 -5.33
C CYS A 145 -5.83 16.43 -5.41
N GLY A 146 -6.99 16.22 -6.04
CA GLY A 146 -7.98 17.27 -6.27
C GLY A 146 -7.52 18.39 -7.21
N GLY A 147 -6.45 18.16 -7.98
CA GLY A 147 -5.93 19.13 -8.94
C GLY A 147 -6.85 19.31 -10.15
N ASP A 148 -6.61 20.38 -10.90
CA ASP A 148 -7.32 20.73 -12.14
C ASP A 148 -6.53 20.39 -13.41
N GLY A 149 -5.36 19.75 -13.27
CA GLY A 149 -4.46 19.40 -14.36
C GLY A 149 -3.62 20.56 -14.89
N SER A 150 -3.58 21.71 -14.20
CA SER A 150 -2.82 22.90 -14.63
C SER A 150 -1.35 22.90 -14.23
N THR A 151 -0.93 22.01 -13.32
CA THR A 151 0.44 21.98 -12.78
C THR A 151 1.41 21.16 -13.64
N CYS A 152 0.96 20.57 -14.74
CA CYS A 152 1.78 19.78 -15.63
C CYS A 152 1.28 19.84 -17.09
N GLU A 153 2.19 19.64 -18.03
CA GLU A 153 1.88 19.38 -19.43
C GLU A 153 2.12 17.91 -19.77
N ALA A 154 1.38 17.37 -20.73
CA ALA A 154 1.67 16.02 -21.23
C ALA A 154 2.75 16.13 -22.31
N ILE A 155 3.88 15.46 -22.10
CA ILE A 155 4.84 15.22 -23.18
C ILE A 155 4.55 13.84 -23.75
N GLU A 156 4.52 13.75 -25.08
CA GLU A 156 4.52 12.49 -25.81
C GLU A 156 5.89 12.28 -26.47
N GLY A 157 6.42 11.07 -26.34
CA GLY A 157 7.68 10.68 -26.95
C GLY A 157 7.64 9.26 -27.49
N PHE A 158 8.49 8.99 -28.48
CA PHE A 158 8.71 7.66 -29.04
C PHE A 158 10.09 7.17 -28.63
N PHE A 159 10.16 6.06 -27.90
CA PHE A 159 11.43 5.40 -27.62
C PHE A 159 11.75 4.44 -28.78
N ASN A 160 12.90 4.63 -29.43
CA ASN A 160 13.33 3.82 -30.59
C ASN A 160 14.68 3.15 -30.33
N ASP A 161 14.80 2.47 -29.18
CA ASP A 161 15.97 1.64 -28.90
C ASP A 161 15.75 0.21 -29.40
N SER A 162 16.69 -0.24 -30.23
CA SER A 162 16.75 -1.61 -30.72
C SER A 162 17.20 -2.55 -29.61
N LEU A 163 16.28 -3.41 -29.14
CA LEU A 163 16.66 -4.52 -28.26
C LEU A 163 17.67 -5.44 -28.99
N PRO A 164 18.70 -5.99 -28.32
CA PRO A 164 19.72 -6.87 -28.92
C PRO A 164 19.19 -8.14 -29.60
N ARG A 165 17.87 -8.41 -29.49
CA ARG A 165 17.17 -9.55 -30.09
C ARG A 165 16.00 -9.14 -30.99
N GLY A 166 16.18 -8.11 -31.81
CA GLY A 166 15.42 -7.93 -33.05
C GLY A 166 13.92 -7.61 -32.91
N GLY A 167 13.46 -7.17 -31.74
CA GLY A 167 12.13 -6.59 -31.59
C GLY A 167 12.21 -5.06 -31.62
N MET A 168 11.54 -4.41 -32.59
CA MET A 168 11.19 -2.99 -32.48
C MET A 168 9.99 -2.88 -31.53
N CYS A 169 10.20 -2.27 -30.37
CA CYS A 169 9.11 -1.86 -29.49
C CYS A 169 8.93 -0.34 -29.62
N ILE A 170 7.97 0.11 -30.44
CA ILE A 170 7.55 1.51 -30.43
C ILE A 170 6.56 1.65 -29.27
N TYR A 171 7.04 2.07 -28.09
CA TYR A 171 6.16 2.48 -27.00
C TYR A 171 5.96 4.01 -27.10
N ALA A 172 4.73 4.42 -27.36
CA ALA A 172 4.29 5.79 -27.10
C ALA A 172 3.98 5.88 -25.60
N HIS A 173 4.73 6.72 -24.88
CA HIS A 173 4.44 7.00 -23.47
C HIS A 173 4.07 8.48 -23.36
N SER A 174 2.91 8.73 -22.75
CA SER A 174 2.52 10.07 -22.30
C SER A 174 3.02 10.23 -20.87
N VAL A 175 3.85 11.23 -20.61
CA VAL A 175 4.39 11.53 -19.27
C VAL A 175 3.99 12.95 -18.88
N ALA A 176 3.57 13.11 -17.63
CA ALA A 176 3.31 14.43 -17.07
C ALA A 176 4.64 15.13 -16.75
N GLN A 177 4.89 16.28 -17.37
CA GLN A 177 5.98 17.18 -17.04
C GLN A 177 5.43 18.36 -16.23
N PHE A 178 5.87 18.50 -14.99
CA PHE A 178 5.46 19.60 -14.12
C PHE A 178 5.92 20.96 -14.69
N ILE A 179 5.05 21.97 -14.61
CA ILE A 179 5.28 23.35 -15.07
C ILE A 179 5.86 24.20 -13.94
#